data_AF-A0A139L188-F1
#
_entry.id   AF-A0A139L188-F1
#
_cell.length_a   1.000
_cell.length_b   1.000
_cell.length_c   1.000
_cell.angle_alpha   90.00
_cell.angle_beta   90.00
_cell.angle_gamma   90.00
#
_symmetry.space_group_name_H-M   'P 1'
#
loop_
_entity.id
_entity.type
_entity.pdbx_description
1 polymer ?
#
loop_
_entity_poly.entity_id
_entity_poly.type
_entity_poly.pdbx_seq_one_letter_code
_entity_poly.pdbx_strand_id
1 'polypeptide(L)'
;MLYLLPENDTLQHICLEMKDYKDKTKEELLEIIRELEEQLASRSLPTDPCPDEEPERFREKYGKEILEAIPDMLTVFDRNLDYIELLSSPDTNHVEGLSGKDKSHPNLKDIVPESEYRKIRANMEKVVRTGFPSIGEHSLQFEGEMHHYENLVCPLGDKYLLCMCRDVTSRENA
;
A
#
# COMPACT_ATOMS: atom_id res chain seq x y z
N MET A 1 38.88 -27.93 -4.32
CA MET A 1 39.54 -26.71 -3.79
C MET A 1 38.86 -26.41 -2.45
N LEU A 2 39.55 -26.65 -1.34
CA LEU A 2 39.01 -26.51 0.01
C LEU A 2 39.10 -25.03 0.41
N TYR A 3 37.97 -24.37 0.67
CA TYR A 3 37.96 -23.07 1.35
C TYR A 3 37.72 -23.31 2.84
N LEU A 4 38.72 -23.01 3.66
CA LEU A 4 38.61 -22.93 5.11
C LEU A 4 38.15 -21.52 5.48
N LEU A 5 37.06 -21.40 6.23
CA LEU A 5 36.71 -20.21 7.01
C LEU A 5 36.62 -20.60 8.50
N PRO A 6 36.87 -19.63 9.41
CA PRO A 6 37.25 -19.93 10.79
C PRO A 6 36.05 -20.26 11.69
N GLU A 7 36.39 -21.02 12.72
CA GLU A 7 35.56 -21.56 13.79
C GLU A 7 34.62 -20.52 14.40
N ASN A 8 33.31 -20.75 14.27
CA ASN A 8 32.34 -20.23 15.22
C ASN A 8 31.15 -21.19 15.36
N ASP A 9 30.77 -21.42 16.61
CA ASP A 9 30.41 -22.72 17.16
C ASP A 9 28.88 -22.97 17.20
N THR A 10 28.16 -22.84 16.06
CA THR A 10 26.68 -22.96 16.13
C THR A 10 25.88 -23.40 14.89
N LEU A 11 26.42 -24.09 13.89
CA LEU A 11 25.55 -24.79 12.91
C LEU A 11 26.19 -26.09 12.43
N GLN A 12 25.91 -27.17 13.16
CA GLN A 12 26.15 -28.54 12.73
C GLN A 12 25.49 -28.79 11.36
N HIS A 13 26.35 -29.01 10.36
CA HIS A 13 26.16 -29.86 9.19
C HIS A 13 24.72 -30.04 8.68
N ILE A 14 24.30 -29.18 7.76
CA ILE A 14 23.47 -29.63 6.63
C ILE A 14 24.39 -29.69 5.41
N CYS A 15 25.25 -30.70 5.37
CA CYS A 15 25.82 -31.14 4.11
C CYS A 15 24.70 -31.92 3.39
N LEU A 16 23.93 -31.25 2.53
CA LEU A 16 23.12 -31.95 1.54
C LEU A 16 24.08 -32.60 0.56
N GLU A 17 24.35 -33.89 0.73
CA GLU A 17 25.06 -34.68 -0.28
C GLU A 17 24.20 -34.71 -1.56
N MET A 18 24.53 -33.87 -2.53
CA MET A 18 23.95 -33.94 -3.86
C MET A 18 24.47 -35.21 -4.56
N LYS A 19 23.65 -36.26 -4.62
CA LYS A 19 23.96 -37.46 -5.38
C LYS A 19 23.86 -37.17 -6.88
N ASP A 20 24.82 -37.65 -7.66
CA ASP A 20 24.78 -37.56 -9.13
C ASP A 20 23.96 -38.74 -9.69
N TYR A 21 23.00 -38.44 -10.56
CA TYR A 21 22.05 -39.39 -11.13
C TYR A 21 22.18 -39.51 -12.65
N LYS A 22 23.19 -38.89 -13.27
CA LYS A 22 23.34 -38.81 -14.73
C LYS A 22 23.44 -40.15 -15.46
N ASP A 23 23.94 -41.19 -14.79
CA ASP A 23 24.18 -42.50 -15.38
C ASP A 23 23.10 -43.55 -15.02
N LYS A 24 21.95 -43.12 -14.51
CA LYS A 24 20.85 -44.00 -14.12
C LYS A 24 19.88 -44.26 -15.27
N THR A 25 19.39 -45.50 -15.36
CA THR A 25 18.31 -45.83 -16.29
C THR A 25 16.98 -45.25 -15.80
N LYS A 26 15.99 -45.20 -16.69
CA LYS A 26 14.66 -44.67 -16.36
C LYS A 26 14.01 -45.46 -15.22
N GLU A 27 14.16 -46.77 -15.24
CA GLU A 27 13.60 -47.68 -14.24
C GLU A 27 14.28 -47.49 -12.87
N GLU A 28 15.60 -47.27 -12.84
CA GLU A 28 16.32 -46.98 -11.60
C GLU A 28 15.93 -45.62 -11.01
N LEU A 29 15.72 -44.61 -11.86
CA LEU A 29 15.25 -43.29 -11.40
C LEU A 29 13.84 -43.36 -10.80
N LEU A 30 12.95 -44.14 -11.39
CA LEU A 30 11.59 -44.34 -10.86
C LEU A 30 11.61 -45.01 -9.48
N GLU A 31 12.50 -45.98 -9.29
CA GLU A 31 12.64 -46.65 -7.98
C GLU A 31 13.22 -45.72 -6.91
N ILE A 32 14.19 -44.88 -7.29
CA ILE A 32 14.75 -43.86 -6.39
C ILE A 32 13.68 -42.85 -5.98
N ILE A 33 12.83 -42.38 -6.91
CA ILE A 33 11.73 -41.47 -6.61
C ILE A 33 10.76 -42.12 -5.61
N ARG A 34 10.38 -43.38 -5.85
CA ARG A 34 9.48 -44.13 -4.98
C ARG A 34 10.03 -44.25 -3.55
N GLU A 35 11.32 -44.55 -3.41
CA GLU A 35 11.98 -44.68 -2.12
C GLU A 35 12.08 -43.32 -1.39
N LEU A 36 12.34 -42.23 -2.11
CA LEU A 36 12.37 -40.88 -1.55
C LEU A 36 10.97 -40.41 -1.09
N GLU A 37 9.92 -40.72 -1.84
CA GLU A 37 8.53 -40.45 -1.46
C GLU A 37 8.14 -41.20 -0.18
N GLU A 38 8.56 -42.46 -0.04
CA GLU A 38 8.33 -43.28 1.16
C GLU A 38 9.12 -42.76 2.37
N GLN A 39 10.35 -42.29 2.16
CA GLN A 39 11.15 -41.63 3.20
C GLN A 39 10.54 -40.29 3.65
N LEU A 40 9.95 -39.53 2.73
CA LEU A 40 9.24 -38.28 3.05
C LEU A 40 7.94 -38.56 3.82
N ALA A 41 7.19 -39.58 3.42
CA ALA A 41 5.94 -39.97 4.08
C ALA A 41 6.16 -40.54 5.49
N SER A 42 7.26 -41.25 5.73
CA SER A 42 7.62 -41.79 7.05
C SER A 42 8.26 -40.74 7.97
N ARG A 43 8.78 -39.64 7.43
CA ARG A 43 9.18 -38.43 8.17
C ARG A 43 7.96 -37.60 8.55
N SER A 44 7.09 -38.14 9.41
CA SER A 44 6.10 -37.31 10.12
C SER A 44 6.84 -36.36 11.06
N LEU A 45 7.06 -35.12 10.60
CA LEU A 45 7.34 -33.99 11.48
C LEU A 45 6.09 -33.71 12.33
N PRO A 46 6.23 -33.15 13.54
CA PRO A 46 5.07 -32.74 14.34
C PRO A 46 4.17 -31.88 13.48
N THR A 47 2.86 -32.09 13.60
CA THR A 47 1.80 -31.31 12.99
C THR A 47 1.77 -29.90 13.57
N ASP A 48 2.85 -29.13 13.41
CA ASP A 48 2.75 -27.69 13.44
C ASP A 48 2.21 -27.27 12.07
N PRO A 49 1.15 -26.45 12.03
CA PRO A 49 0.59 -25.98 10.76
C PRO A 49 1.72 -25.29 9.98
N CYS A 50 1.98 -25.75 8.76
CA CYS A 50 2.85 -25.06 7.81
C CYS A 50 2.45 -23.58 7.74
N PRO A 51 3.31 -22.62 8.14
CA PRO A 51 3.09 -21.24 7.77
C PRO A 51 3.64 -21.08 6.35
N ASP A 52 2.95 -21.66 5.37
CA ASP A 52 3.12 -21.32 3.95
C ASP A 52 2.37 -20.01 3.62
N GLU A 53 1.93 -19.28 4.64
CA GLU A 53 1.63 -17.87 4.54
C GLU A 53 2.93 -17.14 4.88
N GLU A 54 3.61 -16.56 3.87
CA GLU A 54 4.57 -15.49 4.18
C GLU A 54 3.84 -14.53 5.14
N PRO A 55 4.41 -14.19 6.31
CA PRO A 55 3.74 -13.32 7.24
C PRO A 55 3.32 -12.07 6.47
N GLU A 56 1.99 -11.83 6.39
CA GLU A 56 1.42 -10.69 5.66
C GLU A 56 2.29 -9.48 5.94
N ARG A 57 2.78 -8.84 4.88
CA ARG A 57 3.74 -7.76 5.05
C ARG A 57 3.07 -6.72 5.94
N PHE A 58 3.82 -6.09 6.85
CA PHE A 58 3.27 -5.14 7.83
C PHE A 58 2.25 -4.16 7.23
N ARG A 59 2.49 -3.70 5.99
CA ARG A 59 1.59 -2.82 5.23
C ARG A 59 0.25 -3.45 4.83
N GLU A 60 0.24 -4.73 4.48
CA GLU A 60 -0.99 -5.48 4.16
C GLU A 60 -1.82 -5.69 5.44
N LYS A 61 -1.13 -6.02 6.54
CA LYS A 61 -1.76 -6.30 7.84
C LYS A 61 -2.33 -5.07 8.55
N TYR A 62 -1.66 -3.93 8.47
CA TYR A 62 -2.00 -2.72 9.25
C TYR A 62 -2.32 -1.50 8.40
N GLY A 63 -2.28 -1.62 7.07
CA GLY A 63 -2.40 -0.47 6.17
C GLY A 63 -3.73 0.27 6.35
N LYS A 64 -4.82 -0.49 6.54
CA LYS A 64 -6.15 0.08 6.78
C LYS A 64 -6.19 0.84 8.11
N GLU A 65 -5.72 0.22 9.19
CA GLU A 65 -5.70 0.82 10.53
C GLU A 65 -4.84 2.07 10.57
N ILE A 66 -3.72 2.08 9.84
CA ILE A 66 -2.87 3.26 9.71
C ILE A 66 -3.61 4.40 8.99
N LEU A 67 -4.30 4.12 7.88
CA LEU A 67 -5.06 5.13 7.13
C LEU A 67 -6.26 5.66 7.93
N GLU A 68 -6.96 4.79 8.65
CA GLU A 68 -8.10 5.15 9.51
C GLU A 68 -7.67 5.96 10.75
N ALA A 69 -6.44 5.79 11.23
CA ALA A 69 -5.90 6.53 12.36
C ALA A 69 -5.39 7.95 12.00
N ILE A 70 -5.26 8.28 10.71
CA ILE A 70 -4.86 9.62 10.28
C ILE A 70 -6.07 10.57 10.40
N PRO A 71 -5.95 11.69 11.13
CA PRO A 71 -7.06 12.62 11.33
C PRO A 71 -7.38 13.47 10.09
N ASP A 72 -6.48 13.50 9.11
CA ASP A 72 -6.64 14.26 7.87
C ASP A 72 -7.44 13.45 6.83
N MET A 73 -8.21 14.14 5.99
CA MET A 73 -8.91 13.50 4.88
C MET A 73 -7.92 13.12 3.78
N LEU A 74 -7.88 11.84 3.41
CA LEU A 74 -7.00 11.29 2.38
C LEU A 74 -7.82 10.83 1.18
N THR A 75 -7.62 11.44 0.03
CA THR A 75 -8.37 11.14 -1.21
C THR A 75 -7.45 10.91 -2.40
N VAL A 76 -7.91 10.11 -3.35
CA VAL A 76 -7.22 9.87 -4.62
C VAL A 76 -8.01 10.51 -5.75
N PHE A 77 -7.32 11.24 -6.61
CA PHE A 77 -7.85 11.78 -7.85
C PHE A 77 -7.03 11.28 -9.05
N ASP A 78 -7.65 11.20 -10.22
CA ASP A 78 -6.92 11.06 -11.47
C ASP A 78 -6.37 12.41 -11.95
N ARG A 79 -5.70 12.42 -13.12
CA ARG A 79 -5.14 13.65 -13.72
C ARG A 79 -6.20 14.63 -14.24
N ASN A 80 -7.44 14.18 -14.46
CA ASN A 80 -8.57 15.03 -14.85
C ASN A 80 -9.30 15.64 -13.65
N LEU A 81 -8.91 15.20 -12.44
CA LEU A 81 -9.50 15.54 -11.15
C LEU A 81 -10.85 14.86 -10.93
N ASP A 82 -11.04 13.70 -11.54
CA ASP A 82 -12.13 12.80 -11.20
C ASP A 82 -11.76 12.07 -9.90
N TYR A 83 -12.66 12.09 -8.93
CA TYR A 83 -12.50 11.40 -7.65
C TYR A 83 -12.41 9.90 -7.90
N ILE A 84 -11.45 9.24 -7.27
CA ILE A 84 -11.23 7.79 -7.37
C ILE A 84 -11.65 7.08 -6.08
N GLU A 85 -11.14 7.52 -4.93
CA GLU A 85 -11.33 6.83 -3.66
C GLU A 85 -11.02 7.75 -2.46
N LEU A 86 -11.73 7.52 -1.36
CA LEU A 86 -11.44 8.05 -0.02
C LEU A 86 -10.72 6.96 0.76
N LEU A 87 -9.47 7.25 1.15
CA LEU A 87 -8.60 6.30 1.84
C LEU A 87 -8.67 6.41 3.37
N SER A 88 -8.96 7.60 3.89
CA SER A 88 -9.09 7.85 5.33
C SER A 88 -10.46 7.40 5.86
N SER A 89 -10.63 7.47 7.19
CA SER A 89 -11.92 7.21 7.82
C SER A 89 -13.02 8.10 7.20
N PRO A 90 -14.24 7.57 6.95
CA PRO A 90 -15.38 8.37 6.50
C PRO A 90 -15.68 9.58 7.39
N ASP A 91 -15.32 9.50 8.68
CA ASP A 91 -15.54 10.58 9.66
C ASP A 91 -14.63 11.80 9.41
N THR A 92 -13.59 11.65 8.58
CA THR A 92 -12.72 12.78 8.16
C THR A 92 -13.26 13.54 6.95
N ASN A 93 -14.33 13.04 6.33
CA ASN A 93 -14.90 13.65 5.14
C ASN A 93 -15.62 14.95 5.49
N HIS A 94 -15.16 16.06 4.92
CA HIS A 94 -15.72 17.39 5.07
C HIS A 94 -16.44 17.87 3.80
N VAL A 95 -16.71 16.96 2.86
CA VAL A 95 -17.44 17.23 1.64
C VAL A 95 -18.76 16.46 1.66
N GLU A 96 -19.86 17.21 1.66
CA GLU A 96 -21.20 16.63 1.61
C GLU A 96 -21.41 15.83 0.31
N GLY A 97 -21.89 14.60 0.43
CA GLY A 97 -22.18 13.73 -0.72
C GLY A 97 -21.05 12.80 -1.18
N LEU A 98 -19.80 13.01 -0.75
CA LEU A 98 -18.71 12.06 -1.00
C LEU A 98 -18.78 10.87 -0.01
N SER A 99 -19.68 9.93 -0.27
CA SER A 99 -19.62 8.65 0.45
C SER A 99 -18.53 7.77 -0.16
N GLY A 100 -17.72 7.09 0.67
CA GLY A 100 -16.80 6.03 0.19
C GLY A 100 -17.50 4.87 -0.55
N LYS A 101 -18.83 4.86 -0.60
CA LYS A 101 -19.66 3.91 -1.36
C LYS A 101 -20.28 4.51 -2.62
N ASP A 102 -20.12 5.81 -2.87
CA ASP A 102 -20.63 6.43 -4.09
C ASP A 102 -19.77 6.00 -5.27
N LYS A 103 -20.43 5.45 -6.29
CA LYS A 103 -19.80 5.01 -7.55
C LYS A 103 -19.82 6.11 -8.60
N SER A 104 -20.51 7.22 -8.33
CA SER A 104 -20.28 8.43 -9.10
C SER A 104 -18.83 8.84 -8.80
N HIS A 105 -18.00 8.95 -9.83
CA HIS A 105 -16.64 9.47 -9.73
C HIS A 105 -16.73 10.96 -10.06
N PRO A 106 -17.25 11.82 -9.17
CA PRO A 106 -17.49 13.21 -9.49
C PRO A 106 -16.17 13.92 -9.78
N ASN A 107 -16.23 14.90 -10.68
CA ASN A 107 -15.08 15.76 -10.90
C ASN A 107 -15.00 16.79 -9.77
N LEU A 108 -13.78 17.16 -9.37
CA LEU A 108 -13.54 18.15 -8.33
C LEU A 108 -14.28 19.47 -8.57
N LYS A 109 -14.45 19.89 -9.82
CA LYS A 109 -15.20 21.13 -10.17
C LYS A 109 -16.67 21.11 -9.73
N ASP A 110 -17.25 19.91 -9.58
CA ASP A 110 -18.65 19.71 -9.19
C ASP A 110 -18.77 19.58 -7.67
N ILE A 111 -17.64 19.45 -6.97
CA ILE A 111 -17.52 19.25 -5.52
C ILE A 111 -17.25 20.57 -4.79
N VAL A 112 -16.37 21.40 -5.34
CA VAL A 112 -15.94 22.65 -4.70
C VAL A 112 -16.36 23.87 -5.52
N PRO A 113 -16.50 25.05 -4.89
CA PRO A 113 -16.74 26.29 -5.63
C PRO A 113 -15.69 26.55 -6.69
N GLU A 114 -16.10 27.12 -7.82
CA GLU A 114 -15.24 27.40 -8.99
C GLU A 114 -13.97 28.21 -8.63
N SER A 115 -14.05 29.13 -7.67
CA SER A 115 -12.89 29.90 -7.21
C SER A 115 -11.82 29.01 -6.56
N GLU A 116 -12.23 28.05 -5.75
CA GLU A 116 -11.33 27.13 -5.05
C GLU A 116 -10.84 26.04 -5.99
N TYR A 117 -11.70 25.55 -6.88
CA TYR A 117 -11.33 24.60 -7.94
C TYR A 117 -10.13 25.09 -8.75
N ARG A 118 -10.11 26.37 -9.16
CA ARG A 118 -8.99 26.93 -9.93
C ARG A 118 -7.68 26.91 -9.15
N LYS A 119 -7.71 27.21 -7.85
CA LYS A 119 -6.52 27.17 -6.99
C LYS A 119 -6.01 25.74 -6.86
N ILE A 120 -6.91 24.81 -6.56
CA ILE A 120 -6.57 23.39 -6.37
C ILE A 120 -6.04 22.79 -7.66
N ARG A 121 -6.71 23.04 -8.80
CA ARG A 121 -6.26 22.61 -10.14
C ARG A 121 -4.86 23.13 -10.47
N ALA A 122 -4.59 24.42 -10.22
CA ALA A 122 -3.27 24.98 -10.47
C ALA A 122 -2.17 24.30 -9.61
N ASN A 123 -2.46 23.97 -8.34
CA ASN A 123 -1.53 23.25 -7.48
C ASN A 123 -1.29 21.81 -7.97
N MET A 124 -2.36 21.11 -8.37
CA MET A 124 -2.27 19.75 -8.92
C MET A 124 -1.50 19.71 -10.24
N GLU A 125 -1.76 20.65 -11.16
CA GLU A 125 -1.02 20.77 -12.42
C GLU A 125 0.47 21.02 -12.18
N LYS A 126 0.81 21.81 -11.15
CA LYS A 126 2.19 22.00 -10.72
C LYS A 126 2.81 20.67 -10.29
N VAL A 127 2.14 19.87 -9.45
CA VAL A 127 2.63 18.55 -9.00
C VAL A 127 2.78 17.58 -10.17
N VAL A 128 1.81 17.51 -11.08
CA VAL A 128 1.88 16.65 -12.27
C VAL A 128 3.07 17.03 -13.15
N ARG A 129 3.34 18.33 -13.31
CA ARG A 129 4.46 18.82 -14.12
C ARG A 129 5.82 18.59 -13.46
N THR A 130 5.92 18.76 -12.14
CA THR A 130 7.21 18.70 -11.43
C THR A 130 7.55 17.29 -10.92
N GLY A 131 6.55 16.44 -10.69
CA GLY A 131 6.70 15.16 -10.00
C GLY A 131 7.02 15.31 -8.51
N PHE A 132 6.90 16.51 -7.95
CA PHE A 132 7.20 16.78 -6.53
C PHE A 132 5.92 17.21 -5.79
N PRO A 133 5.76 16.82 -4.52
CA PRO A 133 4.65 17.27 -3.70
C PRO A 133 4.54 18.79 -3.60
N SER A 134 3.32 19.30 -3.45
CA SER A 134 3.06 20.73 -3.28
C SER A 134 1.89 20.96 -2.34
N ILE A 135 2.06 21.94 -1.44
CA ILE A 135 1.03 22.37 -0.50
C ILE A 135 0.24 23.53 -1.14
N GLY A 136 -1.07 23.51 -0.96
CA GLY A 136 -1.98 24.59 -1.26
C GLY A 136 -2.89 24.88 -0.08
N GLU A 137 -3.69 25.92 -0.23
CA GLU A 137 -4.70 26.33 0.74
C GLU A 137 -6.00 26.66 0.00
N HIS A 138 -7.12 26.34 0.63
CA HIS A 138 -8.44 26.72 0.15
C HIS A 138 -9.42 26.86 1.32
N SER A 139 -10.61 27.38 1.06
CA SER A 139 -11.64 27.53 2.09
C SER A 139 -13.01 27.18 1.55
N LEU A 140 -13.76 26.40 2.30
CA LEU A 140 -15.09 25.93 1.91
C LEU A 140 -16.10 26.36 2.96
N GLN A 141 -17.32 26.66 2.52
CA GLN A 141 -18.43 26.73 3.44
C GLN A 141 -18.96 25.32 3.69
N PHE A 142 -18.98 24.91 4.94
CA PHE A 142 -19.50 23.64 5.40
C PHE A 142 -20.42 23.90 6.61
N GLU A 143 -21.64 23.36 6.57
CA GLU A 143 -22.67 23.59 7.60
C GLU A 143 -22.95 25.07 7.95
N GLY A 144 -22.69 25.99 7.02
CA GLY A 144 -22.88 27.44 7.21
C GLY A 144 -21.71 28.16 7.88
N GLU A 145 -20.62 27.45 8.20
CA GLU A 145 -19.38 28.01 8.71
C GLU A 145 -18.28 27.98 7.64
N MET A 146 -17.35 28.94 7.70
CA MET A 146 -16.19 28.96 6.81
C MET A 146 -15.08 28.11 7.43
N HIS A 147 -14.70 27.05 6.73
CA HIS A 147 -13.57 26.21 7.10
C HIS A 147 -12.37 26.49 6.21
N HIS A 148 -11.18 26.52 6.82
CA HIS A 148 -9.91 26.71 6.15
C HIS A 148 -9.16 25.39 6.09
N TYR A 149 -8.64 25.06 4.90
CA TYR A 149 -7.98 23.79 4.65
C TYR A 149 -6.60 24.00 4.04
N GLU A 150 -5.64 23.21 4.54
CA GLU A 150 -4.32 23.02 3.95
C GLU A 150 -4.34 21.69 3.19
N ASN A 151 -4.01 21.71 1.90
CA ASN A 151 -3.98 20.51 1.06
C ASN A 151 -2.57 20.17 0.57
N LEU A 152 -2.06 19.03 1.01
CA LEU A 152 -0.85 18.42 0.45
C LEU A 152 -1.24 17.54 -0.74
N VAL A 153 -0.73 17.86 -1.92
CA VAL A 153 -0.90 17.06 -3.13
C VAL A 153 0.41 16.36 -3.45
N CYS A 154 0.35 15.04 -3.59
CA CYS A 154 1.48 14.17 -3.89
C CYS A 154 1.21 13.38 -5.20
N PRO A 155 2.22 13.14 -6.04
CA PRO A 155 2.08 12.19 -7.13
C PRO A 155 1.90 10.76 -6.57
N LEU A 156 0.96 10.01 -7.13
CA LEU A 156 0.72 8.61 -6.79
C LEU A 156 0.90 7.74 -8.04
N GLY A 157 2.14 7.25 -8.22
CA GLY A 157 2.56 6.62 -9.45
C GLY A 157 2.41 7.57 -10.65
N ASP A 158 2.13 7.01 -11.82
CA ASP A 158 2.02 7.78 -13.06
C ASP A 158 0.61 8.29 -13.34
N LYS A 159 -0.42 7.78 -12.66
CA LYS A 159 -1.83 8.00 -13.07
C LYS A 159 -2.62 8.84 -12.10
N TYR A 160 -2.22 8.87 -10.85
CA TYR A 160 -3.06 9.39 -9.77
C TYR A 160 -2.34 10.45 -8.96
N LEU A 161 -3.13 11.17 -8.17
CA LEU A 161 -2.69 12.13 -7.19
C LEU A 161 -3.28 11.72 -5.84
N LEU A 162 -2.43 11.68 -4.81
CA LEU A 162 -2.87 11.57 -3.42
C LEU A 162 -3.04 12.99 -2.88
N CYS A 163 -4.20 13.27 -2.31
CA CYS A 163 -4.50 14.52 -1.64
C CYS A 163 -4.75 14.27 -0.16
N MET A 164 -3.99 14.93 0.69
CA MET A 164 -4.23 14.99 2.13
C MET A 164 -4.75 16.38 2.45
N CYS A 165 -5.94 16.47 3.02
CA CYS A 165 -6.61 17.72 3.36
C CYS A 165 -6.76 17.82 4.88
N ARG A 166 -6.20 18.87 5.46
CA ARG A 166 -6.22 19.15 6.89
C ARG A 166 -7.04 20.39 7.16
N ASP A 167 -8.00 20.28 8.08
CA ASP A 167 -8.71 21.44 8.62
C ASP A 167 -7.76 22.24 9.54
N VAL A 168 -7.56 23.50 9.19
CA VAL A 168 -6.71 24.47 9.91
C VAL A 168 -7.53 25.66 10.43
N THR A 169 -8.86 25.58 10.42
CA THR A 169 -9.80 26.65 10.80
C THR A 169 -9.51 27.18 12.20
N SER A 170 -9.19 26.30 13.16
CA SER A 170 -8.86 26.69 14.53
C SER A 170 -7.54 27.45 14.64
N ARG A 171 -6.59 27.22 13.72
CA ARG A 171 -5.28 27.90 13.67
C ARG A 171 -5.39 29.28 13.01
N GLU A 172 -6.18 29.40 11.95
CA GLU A 172 -6.37 30.66 11.21
C GLU A 172 -7.25 31.66 11.97
N ASN A 173 -8.18 31.19 12.80
CA ASN A 173 -9.07 32.04 13.60
C ASN A 173 -8.52 32.40 15.00
N ALA A 174 -7.30 31.96 15.35
CA ALA A 174 -6.64 32.23 16.64
C ALA A 174 -5.80 33.51 16.61
#